data_AF-A0AA36JNM3-F1
#
_entry.id   AF-A0AA36JNM3-F1
#
_cell.length_a   1.000
_cell.length_b   1.000
_cell.length_c   1.000
_cell.angle_alpha   90.00
_cell.angle_beta   90.00
_cell.angle_gamma   90.00
#
_symmetry.space_group_name_H-M   'P 1'
#
loop_
_entity.id
_entity.type
_entity.pdbx_description
1 polymer ?
#
loop_
_entity_poly.entity_id
_entity_poly.type
_entity_poly.pdbx_seq_one_letter_code
_entity_poly.pdbx_strand_id
1 'polypeptide(L)'
;MAITQNLPPLFLQGTDCRFCGDLPQIHLHLAELQKSCGPNEESLGELLLEFFRYFGYVYETGVIAIRDISSFTPRFEPGQSFYVVDNPFEPTKDVANIEVRLYTCLREEFRRAHAILCEGLGFAELCSSPPRLGLDPLAGAIVPGMNVPLSPPKTEISSHCRDPARSAVSEKSP
;
A
#
# COMPACT_ATOMS: atom_id res chain seq x y z
N MET A 1 -10.91 -17.77 -3.89
CA MET A 1 -12.27 -17.86 -3.33
C MET A 1 -13.35 -18.07 -4.39
N ALA A 2 -13.68 -17.12 -5.27
CA ALA A 2 -14.72 -17.36 -6.29
C ALA A 2 -14.34 -18.42 -7.34
N ILE A 3 -13.10 -18.39 -7.82
CA ILE A 3 -12.57 -19.38 -8.78
C ILE A 3 -12.46 -20.76 -8.11
N THR A 4 -11.93 -20.81 -6.88
CA THR A 4 -11.75 -22.05 -6.10
C THR A 4 -13.08 -22.71 -5.70
N GLN A 5 -14.16 -21.93 -5.59
CA GLN A 5 -15.51 -22.41 -5.30
C GLN A 5 -16.30 -22.78 -6.57
N ASN A 6 -15.69 -22.72 -7.76
CA ASN A 6 -16.34 -22.98 -9.04
C ASN A 6 -17.64 -22.17 -9.26
N LEU A 7 -17.68 -20.92 -8.76
CA LEU A 7 -18.80 -20.02 -9.04
C LEU A 7 -18.93 -19.82 -10.56
N PRO A 8 -20.16 -19.70 -11.10
CA PRO A 8 -20.37 -19.47 -12.53
C PRO A 8 -19.52 -18.29 -13.04
N PRO A 9 -18.81 -18.45 -14.17
CA PRO A 9 -18.08 -17.35 -14.79
C PRO A 9 -18.98 -16.15 -15.08
N LEU A 10 -18.48 -14.95 -14.81
CA LEU A 10 -19.16 -13.71 -15.18
C LEU A 10 -18.28 -12.94 -16.17
N PHE A 11 -18.49 -13.14 -17.46
CA PHE A 11 -17.72 -12.46 -18.49
C PHE A 11 -18.33 -11.11 -18.86
N LEU A 12 -17.59 -10.03 -18.61
CA LEU A 12 -17.90 -8.69 -19.09
C LEU A 12 -16.81 -8.26 -20.07
N GLN A 13 -17.19 -7.98 -21.32
CA GLN A 13 -16.25 -7.60 -22.38
C GLN A 13 -15.08 -8.59 -22.56
N GLY A 14 -15.36 -9.89 -22.42
CA GLY A 14 -14.35 -10.95 -22.54
C GLY A 14 -13.46 -11.12 -21.31
N THR A 15 -13.70 -10.36 -20.24
CA THR A 15 -12.96 -10.44 -18.98
C THR A 15 -13.80 -11.14 -17.92
N ASP A 16 -13.21 -12.08 -17.17
CA ASP A 16 -13.87 -12.76 -16.06
C ASP A 16 -13.89 -11.88 -14.81
N CYS A 17 -15.07 -11.36 -14.48
CA CYS A 17 -15.30 -10.44 -13.38
C CYS A 17 -15.87 -11.12 -12.13
N ARG A 18 -15.71 -12.45 -11.98
CA ARG A 18 -16.22 -13.15 -10.80
C ARG A 18 -15.44 -12.76 -9.53
N PHE A 19 -16.16 -12.50 -8.45
CA PHE A 19 -15.60 -12.27 -7.12
C PHE A 19 -16.49 -12.92 -6.04
N CYS A 20 -15.94 -13.10 -4.83
CA CYS A 20 -16.70 -13.68 -3.73
C CYS A 20 -17.58 -12.57 -3.11
N GLY A 21 -18.89 -12.66 -3.29
CA GLY A 21 -19.87 -11.78 -2.65
C GLY A 21 -20.54 -12.38 -1.40
N ASP A 22 -20.24 -13.64 -1.07
CA ASP A 22 -20.83 -14.35 0.06
C ASP A 22 -20.15 -13.95 1.38
N LEU A 23 -20.84 -13.13 2.18
CA LEU A 23 -20.34 -12.59 3.45
C LEU A 23 -19.87 -13.67 4.43
N PRO A 24 -20.65 -14.73 4.71
CA PRO A 24 -20.17 -15.89 5.48
C PRO A 24 -18.81 -16.44 5.03
N GLN A 25 -18.60 -16.59 3.71
CA GLN A 25 -17.33 -17.10 3.17
C GLN A 25 -16.21 -16.09 3.31
N ILE A 26 -16.50 -14.80 3.12
CA ILE A 26 -15.55 -13.71 3.36
C ILE A 26 -15.07 -13.74 4.82
N HIS A 27 -15.99 -13.83 5.79
CA HIS A 27 -15.65 -13.89 7.21
C HIS A 27 -14.81 -15.12 7.56
N LEU A 28 -15.15 -16.28 7.01
CA LEU A 28 -14.36 -17.51 7.22
C LEU A 28 -12.92 -17.32 6.76
N HIS A 29 -12.72 -16.78 5.56
CA HIS A 29 -11.39 -16.57 5.02
C HIS A 29 -10.62 -15.44 5.69
N LEU A 30 -11.30 -14.36 6.10
CA LEU A 30 -10.68 -13.32 6.91
C LEU A 30 -10.16 -13.88 8.23
N ALA A 31 -10.95 -14.74 8.91
CA ALA A 31 -10.51 -15.42 10.11
C ALA A 31 -9.28 -16.33 9.86
N GLU A 32 -9.19 -16.95 8.68
CA GLU A 32 -8.01 -17.73 8.29
C GLU A 32 -6.75 -16.86 8.10
N LEU A 33 -6.89 -15.68 7.49
CA LEU A 33 -5.79 -14.75 7.27
C LEU A 33 -5.36 -14.06 8.58
N GLN A 34 -6.30 -13.80 9.48
CA GLN A 34 -6.07 -13.10 10.74
C GLN A 34 -5.47 -13.98 11.85
N LYS A 35 -5.23 -15.28 11.59
CA LYS A 35 -4.83 -16.30 12.58
C LYS A 35 -3.79 -15.86 13.62
N SER A 36 -2.80 -15.05 13.26
CA SER A 36 -1.73 -14.60 14.16
C SER A 36 -1.82 -13.13 14.59
N CYS A 37 -2.65 -12.32 13.94
CA CYS A 37 -2.65 -10.86 14.11
C CYS A 37 -3.97 -10.28 14.62
N GLY A 38 -5.06 -11.08 14.62
CA GLY A 38 -6.38 -10.61 15.01
C GLY A 38 -7.04 -9.68 13.98
N PRO A 39 -8.26 -9.18 14.26
CA PRO A 39 -8.91 -8.17 13.44
C PRO A 39 -8.15 -6.83 13.54
N ASN A 40 -8.30 -5.98 12.53
CA ASN A 40 -7.81 -4.61 12.61
C ASN A 40 -8.74 -3.80 13.53
N GLU A 41 -8.18 -3.23 14.60
CA GLU A 41 -8.87 -2.40 15.59
C GLU A 41 -8.46 -0.91 15.51
N GLU A 42 -7.62 -0.56 14.55
CA GLU A 42 -7.18 0.82 14.31
C GLU A 42 -8.37 1.70 13.92
N SER A 43 -8.36 2.92 14.44
CA SER A 43 -9.32 3.95 14.07
C SER A 43 -9.12 4.38 12.61
N LEU A 44 -10.19 4.93 12.01
CA LEU A 44 -10.09 5.52 10.68
C LEU A 44 -8.98 6.59 10.57
N GLY A 45 -8.76 7.36 11.65
CA GLY A 45 -7.72 8.38 11.70
C GLY A 45 -6.31 7.78 11.62
N GLU A 46 -6.07 6.69 12.37
CA GLU A 46 -4.79 5.95 12.33
C GLU A 46 -4.55 5.34 10.95
N LEU A 47 -5.56 4.69 10.37
CA LEU A 47 -5.45 4.11 9.03
C LEU A 47 -5.14 5.16 7.96
N LEU A 48 -5.78 6.33 8.02
CA LEU A 48 -5.52 7.42 7.08
C LEU A 48 -4.12 8.01 7.27
N LEU A 49 -3.71 8.22 8.53
CA LEU A 49 -2.37 8.73 8.83
C LEU A 49 -1.29 7.77 8.29
N GLU A 50 -1.43 6.47 8.57
CA GLU A 50 -0.52 5.45 8.07
C GLU A 50 -0.57 5.29 6.55
N PHE A 51 -1.73 5.47 5.92
CA PHE A 51 -1.85 5.50 4.46
C PHE A 51 -0.99 6.62 3.86
N PHE A 52 -1.12 7.86 4.37
CA PHE A 52 -0.31 8.99 3.90
C PHE A 52 1.18 8.79 4.21
N ARG A 53 1.51 8.24 5.39
CA ARG A 53 2.89 7.90 5.77
C ARG A 53 3.49 6.90 4.79
N TYR A 54 2.76 5.82 4.51
CA TYR A 54 3.23 4.74 3.67
C TYR A 54 3.50 5.24 2.25
N PHE A 55 2.53 5.87 1.59
CA PHE A 55 2.71 6.31 0.20
C PHE A 55 3.60 7.56 0.03
N GLY A 56 3.82 8.34 1.09
CA GLY A 56 4.70 9.50 1.09
C GLY A 56 6.17 9.19 1.44
N TYR A 57 6.42 8.20 2.30
CA TYR A 57 7.76 7.95 2.86
C TYR A 57 8.25 6.50 2.71
N VAL A 58 7.37 5.50 2.77
CA VAL A 58 7.76 4.07 2.84
C VAL A 58 7.70 3.38 1.48
N TYR A 59 6.69 3.69 0.68
CA TYR A 59 6.49 3.10 -0.64
C TYR A 59 7.57 3.61 -1.60
N GLU A 60 8.44 2.69 -2.01
CA GLU A 60 9.50 2.97 -2.97
C GLU A 60 9.05 2.60 -4.37
N THR A 61 8.74 1.32 -4.62
CA THR A 61 8.38 0.82 -5.96
C THR A 61 7.43 -0.37 -5.85
N GLY A 62 6.84 -0.77 -6.98
CA GLY A 62 6.08 -2.01 -7.10
C GLY A 62 4.64 -1.78 -7.58
N VAL A 63 3.98 -2.86 -7.99
CA VAL A 63 2.59 -2.79 -8.45
C VAL A 63 1.65 -2.88 -7.26
N ILE A 64 0.72 -1.94 -7.16
CA ILE A 64 -0.35 -1.96 -6.17
C ILE A 64 -1.45 -2.86 -6.74
N ALA A 65 -1.68 -4.01 -6.10
CA ALA A 65 -2.67 -4.99 -6.54
C ALA A 65 -3.42 -5.57 -5.34
N ILE A 66 -4.71 -5.87 -5.53
CA ILE A 66 -5.57 -6.51 -4.52
C ILE A 66 -5.68 -8.02 -4.71
N ARG A 67 -5.01 -8.56 -5.73
CA ARG A 67 -4.97 -9.98 -6.07
C ARG A 67 -3.53 -10.44 -6.21
N ASP A 68 -3.32 -11.74 -6.11
CA ASP A 68 -2.01 -12.32 -6.42
C ASP A 68 -1.71 -12.13 -7.92
N ILE A 69 -0.64 -11.38 -8.19
CA ILE A 69 -0.15 -11.08 -9.54
C ILE A 69 1.12 -11.85 -9.89
N SER A 70 1.64 -12.69 -8.98
CA SER A 70 2.92 -13.42 -9.16
C SER A 70 2.98 -14.26 -10.44
N SER A 71 1.84 -14.78 -10.89
CA SER A 71 1.70 -15.55 -12.12
C SER A 71 1.61 -14.72 -13.41
N PHE A 72 1.41 -13.39 -13.28
CA PHE A 72 1.22 -12.46 -14.39
C PHE A 72 2.37 -11.46 -14.55
N THR A 73 3.40 -11.53 -13.69
CA THR A 73 4.47 -10.52 -13.58
C THR A 73 5.85 -10.97 -14.09
N PRO A 74 6.04 -11.43 -15.35
CA PRO A 74 7.37 -11.42 -15.95
C PRO A 74 7.78 -10.04 -16.49
N ARG A 75 6.91 -9.00 -16.41
CA ARG A 75 7.07 -7.72 -17.14
C ARG A 75 7.36 -6.47 -16.31
N PHE A 76 7.31 -6.55 -14.99
CA PHE A 76 7.66 -5.41 -14.14
C PHE A 76 9.05 -5.64 -13.59
N GLU A 77 10.05 -5.03 -14.22
CA GLU A 77 11.40 -4.97 -13.69
C GLU A 77 11.33 -4.34 -12.29
N PRO A 78 11.74 -5.05 -11.22
CA PRO A 78 11.76 -4.49 -9.88
C PRO A 78 12.60 -3.21 -9.88
N GLY A 79 11.99 -2.10 -9.46
CA GLY A 79 12.65 -0.78 -9.41
C GLY A 79 12.15 0.26 -10.41
N GLN A 80 11.31 -0.09 -11.39
CA GLN A 80 10.86 0.86 -12.43
C GLN A 80 9.37 1.27 -12.35
N SER A 81 8.59 0.67 -11.46
CA SER A 81 7.15 0.94 -11.34
C SER A 81 6.86 1.80 -10.13
N PHE A 82 6.41 3.03 -10.37
CA PHE A 82 5.94 3.96 -9.35
C PHE A 82 4.44 4.22 -9.57
N TYR A 83 3.63 3.99 -8.53
CA TYR A 83 2.19 4.22 -8.54
C TYR A 83 1.45 3.51 -9.69
N VAL A 84 1.92 2.31 -10.07
CA VAL A 84 1.21 1.43 -10.99
C VAL A 84 0.16 0.66 -10.21
N VAL A 85 -1.10 0.71 -10.65
CA VAL A 85 -2.22 0.03 -9.99
C VAL A 85 -2.80 -1.01 -10.93
N ASP A 86 -2.69 -2.29 -10.58
CA ASP A 86 -3.22 -3.38 -11.40
C ASP A 86 -4.75 -3.41 -11.35
N ASN A 87 -5.38 -3.53 -12.51
CA ASN A 87 -6.79 -3.83 -12.59
C ASN A 87 -7.06 -5.28 -12.11
N PRO A 88 -7.97 -5.49 -11.13
CA PRO A 88 -8.20 -6.81 -10.57
C PRO A 88 -8.83 -7.82 -11.55
N PHE A 89 -9.47 -7.35 -12.62
CA PHE A 89 -10.11 -8.21 -13.62
C PHE A 89 -9.32 -8.28 -14.92
N GLU A 90 -8.67 -7.18 -15.30
CA GLU A 90 -7.81 -7.09 -16.49
C GLU A 90 -6.33 -7.05 -16.10
N PRO A 91 -5.68 -8.21 -15.81
CA PRO A 91 -4.27 -8.25 -15.47
C PRO A 91 -3.40 -7.38 -16.36
N THR A 92 -2.39 -6.73 -15.77
CA THR A 92 -1.39 -5.90 -16.46
C THR A 92 -1.89 -4.55 -16.96
N LYS A 93 -3.19 -4.28 -16.82
CA LYS A 93 -3.75 -2.96 -17.12
C LYS A 93 -3.54 -2.04 -15.93
N ASP A 94 -2.68 -1.03 -16.11
CA ASP A 94 -2.50 0.04 -15.14
C ASP A 94 -3.71 0.98 -15.17
N VAL A 95 -4.47 1.02 -14.08
CA VAL A 95 -5.63 1.91 -13.94
C VAL A 95 -5.25 3.30 -13.45
N ALA A 96 -4.06 3.46 -12.86
CA ALA A 96 -3.61 4.75 -12.40
C ALA A 96 -3.19 5.63 -13.58
N ASN A 97 -2.47 5.05 -14.55
CA ASN A 97 -2.05 5.72 -15.79
C ASN A 97 -1.45 7.11 -15.54
N ILE A 98 -0.58 7.19 -14.52
CA ILE A 98 0.01 8.43 -14.06
C ILE A 98 1.24 8.74 -14.90
N GLU A 99 1.31 9.97 -15.43
CA GLU A 99 2.51 10.44 -16.10
C GLU A 99 3.71 10.51 -15.14
N VAL A 100 4.88 10.05 -15.59
CA VAL A 100 6.12 10.00 -14.79
C VAL A 100 6.47 11.36 -14.14
N ARG A 101 6.17 12.47 -14.83
CA ARG A 101 6.42 13.83 -14.32
C ARG A 101 5.63 14.18 -13.06
N LEU A 102 4.55 13.44 -12.76
CA LEU A 102 3.65 13.68 -11.63
C LEU A 102 4.02 12.87 -10.40
N TYR A 103 4.94 11.90 -10.48
CA TYR A 103 5.30 11.05 -9.34
C TYR A 103 5.83 11.85 -8.16
N THR A 104 6.66 12.86 -8.43
CA THR A 104 7.19 13.75 -7.40
C THR A 104 6.07 14.54 -6.73
N CYS A 105 5.17 15.13 -7.53
CA CYS A 105 4.01 15.88 -7.04
C CYS A 105 3.13 15.02 -6.14
N LEU A 106 2.78 13.80 -6.57
CA LEU A 106 1.98 12.89 -5.77
C LEU A 106 2.65 12.55 -4.44
N ARG A 107 3.96 12.27 -4.46
CA ARG A 107 4.70 11.98 -3.24
C ARG A 107 4.73 13.17 -2.29
N GLU A 108 4.93 14.39 -2.81
CA GLU A 108 4.86 15.62 -2.01
C GLU A 108 3.47 15.78 -1.38
N GLU A 109 2.39 15.53 -2.13
CA GLU A 109 1.03 15.62 -1.59
C GLU A 109 0.75 14.58 -0.51
N PHE A 110 1.23 13.33 -0.65
CA PHE A 110 1.14 12.34 0.43
C PHE A 110 1.87 12.80 1.70
N ARG A 111 3.04 13.43 1.55
CA ARG A 111 3.82 13.96 2.67
C ARG A 111 3.15 15.16 3.33
N ARG A 112 2.63 16.09 2.54
CA ARG A 112 1.85 17.24 3.00
C ARG A 112 0.64 16.79 3.79
N ALA A 113 -0.10 15.83 3.26
CA ALA A 113 -1.26 15.25 3.92
C ALA A 113 -0.91 14.63 5.28
N HIS A 114 0.17 13.84 5.33
CA HIS A 114 0.67 13.29 6.58
C HIS A 114 1.04 14.38 7.59
N ALA A 115 1.76 15.43 7.16
CA ALA A 115 2.17 16.53 8.02
C ALA A 115 0.97 17.28 8.62
N ILE A 116 -0.02 17.63 7.80
CA ILE A 116 -1.26 18.30 8.22
C ILE A 116 -1.99 17.48 9.28
N LEU A 117 -2.13 16.17 9.08
CA LEU A 117 -2.80 15.30 10.05
C LEU A 117 -1.98 15.13 11.34
N CYS A 118 -0.65 15.09 11.27
CA CYS A 118 0.22 15.07 12.46
C CYS A 118 0.11 16.36 13.29
N GLU A 119 -0.15 17.50 12.65
CA GLU A 119 -0.38 18.78 13.33
C GLU A 119 -1.77 18.89 13.95
N GLY A 120 -2.63 17.88 13.78
CA GLY A 120 -4.00 17.87 14.30
C GLY A 120 -4.96 18.74 13.49
N LEU A 121 -4.58 19.14 12.27
CA LEU A 121 -5.45 19.87 11.36
C LEU A 121 -6.51 18.94 10.75
N GLY A 122 -7.63 19.54 10.35
CA GLY A 122 -8.78 18.80 9.85
C GLY A 122 -8.70 18.45 8.36
N PHE A 123 -9.74 17.74 7.92
CA PHE A 123 -9.94 17.43 6.50
C PHE A 123 -10.13 18.66 5.61
N ALA A 124 -10.64 19.77 6.17
CA ALA A 124 -10.83 21.01 5.42
C ALA A 124 -9.49 21.58 4.94
N GLU A 125 -8.50 21.58 5.83
CA GLU A 125 -7.13 22.00 5.55
C GLU A 125 -6.44 21.03 4.59
N LEU A 126 -6.64 19.73 4.77
CA LEU A 126 -6.12 18.70 3.88
C LEU A 126 -6.58 18.89 2.43
N CYS A 127 -7.88 19.14 2.25
CA CYS A 127 -8.54 19.34 0.95
C CYS A 127 -8.37 20.76 0.37
N SER A 128 -7.67 21.65 1.07
CA SER A 128 -7.36 22.98 0.54
C SER A 128 -6.40 22.87 -0.66
N SER A 129 -6.40 23.91 -1.51
CA SER A 129 -5.53 23.90 -2.69
C SER A 129 -4.07 23.80 -2.28
N PRO A 130 -3.31 22.86 -2.87
CA PRO A 130 -1.93 22.65 -2.47
C PRO A 130 -1.04 23.85 -2.85
N PRO A 131 0.07 24.05 -2.13
CA PRO A 131 1.08 25.02 -2.53
C PRO A 131 1.65 24.70 -3.92
N ARG A 132 2.29 25.67 -4.57
CA ARG A 132 3.00 25.37 -5.83
C ARG A 132 4.15 24.39 -5.56
N LEU A 133 4.36 23.45 -6.49
CA LEU A 133 5.40 22.42 -6.41
C LEU A 133 6.77 23.00 -6.04
N GLY A 134 7.48 22.34 -5.13
CA GLY A 134 8.78 22.77 -4.62
C GLY A 134 8.78 23.99 -3.70
N LEU A 135 7.61 24.57 -3.39
CA LEU A 135 7.47 25.65 -2.41
C LEU A 135 6.85 25.20 -1.09
N ASP A 136 6.45 23.92 -0.96
CA ASP A 136 5.88 23.43 0.29
C ASP A 136 6.99 23.24 1.35
N PRO A 137 7.03 24.06 2.41
CA PRO A 137 8.02 23.90 3.48
C PRO A 137 7.83 22.58 4.26
N LEU A 138 6.66 21.93 4.14
CA LEU A 138 6.31 20.70 4.85
C LEU A 138 6.67 19.41 4.07
N ALA A 139 6.90 19.48 2.75
CA ALA A 139 7.18 18.31 1.92
C ALA A 139 8.63 17.77 2.04
N GLY A 140 9.50 18.52 2.73
CA GLY A 140 10.93 18.21 2.87
C GLY A 140 11.71 18.47 1.58
N ALA A 141 13.02 18.75 1.70
CA ALA A 141 13.86 19.03 0.54
C ALA A 141 14.00 17.78 -0.36
N ILE A 142 13.60 17.90 -1.63
CA ILE A 142 13.85 16.89 -2.65
C ILE A 142 15.28 17.11 -3.16
N VAL A 143 16.19 16.21 -2.81
CA VAL A 143 17.53 16.17 -3.41
C VAL A 143 17.46 15.28 -4.66
N PRO A 144 17.70 15.81 -5.87
CA PRO A 144 17.73 15.00 -7.08
C PRO A 144 18.83 13.94 -6.97
N GLY A 145 18.45 12.66 -7.10
CA GLY A 145 19.41 11.55 -7.12
C GLY A 145 19.75 10.92 -5.76
N MET A 146 19.10 11.32 -4.66
CA MET A 146 19.27 10.66 -3.36
C MET A 146 17.94 10.07 -2.88
N ASN A 147 17.74 8.77 -3.11
CA ASN A 147 16.79 7.96 -2.35
C ASN A 147 17.34 7.70 -0.94
N VAL A 148 17.63 8.75 -0.17
CA VAL A 148 18.02 8.61 1.23
C VAL A 148 16.81 8.96 2.09
N PRO A 149 16.37 8.08 3.01
CA PRO A 149 15.29 8.40 3.92
C PRO A 149 15.76 9.54 4.84
N LEU A 150 15.08 10.68 4.79
CA LEU A 150 14.97 11.51 5.99
C LEU A 150 14.20 10.63 6.98
N SER A 151 14.90 10.16 8.01
CA SER A 151 14.30 9.31 9.04
C SER A 151 13.02 9.98 9.54
N PRO A 152 11.92 9.22 9.75
CA PRO A 152 10.74 9.78 10.37
C PRO A 152 11.13 10.41 11.72
N PRO A 153 10.49 11.50 12.15
CA PRO A 153 10.66 11.99 13.51
C PRO A 153 10.40 10.82 14.47
N LYS A 154 11.29 10.63 15.45
CA LYS A 154 11.21 9.54 16.43
C LYS A 154 9.94 9.72 17.26
N THR A 155 8.86 9.09 16.85
CA THR A 155 7.74 8.81 17.73
C THR A 155 8.06 7.49 18.43
N GLU A 156 8.30 7.54 19.74
CA GLU A 156 8.43 6.33 20.55
C GLU A 156 7.08 5.60 20.54
N ILE A 157 6.94 4.64 19.62
CA ILE A 157 5.84 3.68 19.62
C ILE A 157 6.42 2.36 20.12
N SER A 158 5.85 1.90 21.24
CA SER A 158 6.18 0.67 21.95
C SER A 158 6.22 -0.53 21.00
N SER A 159 7.34 -1.24 21.01
CA SER A 159 7.61 -2.39 20.16
C SER A 159 7.01 -3.68 20.72
N HIS A 160 5.90 -4.14 20.15
CA HIS A 160 5.42 -5.52 20.14
C HIS A 160 4.87 -5.76 18.72
N CYS A 161 5.35 -6.68 17.87
CA CYS A 161 6.24 -7.82 17.98
C CYS A 161 7.11 -7.88 16.70
N ARG A 162 8.36 -8.34 16.85
CA ARG A 162 9.29 -8.57 15.74
C ARG A 162 9.04 -9.93 15.08
N ASP A 163 9.26 -9.97 13.78
CA ASP A 163 9.35 -11.16 12.93
C ASP A 163 10.22 -12.28 13.54
N PRO A 164 9.84 -13.57 13.35
CA PRO A 164 10.77 -14.67 13.48
C PRO A 164 11.07 -15.28 12.10
N ALA A 165 12.13 -14.81 11.44
CA ALA A 165 12.78 -15.58 10.38
C ALA A 165 14.29 -15.29 10.32
N ARG A 166 15.05 -15.98 11.18
CA ARG A 166 16.37 -16.61 10.92
C ARG A 166 17.14 -16.86 12.22
N SER A 167 17.21 -18.12 12.62
CA SER A 167 18.48 -18.74 13.02
C SER A 167 18.36 -20.25 12.89
N ALA A 168 19.34 -20.83 12.24
CA ALA A 168 19.44 -22.22 11.89
C ALA A 168 20.47 -22.93 12.79
N VAL A 169 20.34 -24.26 12.83
CA VAL A 169 21.38 -25.30 13.05
C VAL A 169 21.81 -25.67 14.49
N SER A 170 21.70 -26.99 14.73
CA SER A 170 22.52 -27.89 15.59
C SER A 170 22.29 -27.91 17.11
N GLU A 171 21.83 -29.05 17.66
CA GLU A 171 22.72 -30.08 18.25
C GLU A 171 21.95 -31.31 18.81
N LYS A 172 22.37 -32.49 18.31
CA LYS A 172 22.53 -33.83 18.92
C LYS A 172 21.50 -34.41 19.91
N SER A 173 21.00 -35.59 19.51
CA SER A 173 20.53 -36.71 20.35
C SER A 173 21.54 -37.16 21.41
N PRO A 174 21.04 -37.85 22.43
CA PRO A 174 21.26 -39.31 22.51
C PRO A 174 19.97 -40.13 22.46
#